data_AF-A0A919CKP2-F1
#
_entry.id   AF-A0A919CKP2-F1
#
_cell.length_a   1.000
_cell.length_b   1.000
_cell.length_c   1.000
_cell.angle_alpha   90.00
_cell.angle_beta   90.00
_cell.angle_gamma   90.00
#
_symmetry.space_group_name_H-M   'P 1'
#
loop_
_entity.id
_entity.type
_entity.pdbx_description
1 polymer ?
#
loop_
_entity_poly.entity_id
_entity_poly.type
_entity_poly.pdbx_seq_one_letter_code
_entity_poly.pdbx_strand_id
1 'polypeptide(L)'
;MPHGSIGFTLVDAGYSVSYYPSEQGIEIREDDKADTLIALSAENWWGIVKDLETAPALIYGGRLSDGCRGDVVQFMHWEPMLRSLYTGLPLYPADHALLLTDQGGEALNLLQRFTLERDDMTQMRHYLNTTGYLLLGDVFGEAEVKEMVAAGDTLRHAATEDDQSSWWGKDREGNAIVTRVLNGGDHPYLHALASDPRIAAMQSLMPPGLKGENPDDIDAVTVLFKTPEMVEGLSDLPWHRDCGMGGHAVMCPVINLSIYLADATPASGELRFLPGSHRYATPNPGEDDGISIPAKAGDVTLHFGDVMHGAPAPQGTTGPFRSSILLSFKPDFENHRGDRHYNDVLLDDGDGFVSALPGK
;
A
#
# COMPACT_ATOMS: atom_id res chain seq x y z
N MET A 1 -19.43 -12.70 -3.30
CA MET A 1 -20.01 -12.05 -4.50
C MET A 1 -20.49 -10.67 -4.07
N PRO A 2 -20.19 -9.61 -4.83
CA PRO A 2 -20.67 -8.27 -4.52
C PRO A 2 -22.21 -8.24 -4.59
N HIS A 3 -22.83 -7.45 -3.72
CA HIS A 3 -24.28 -7.25 -3.72
C HIS A 3 -24.66 -6.25 -4.79
N GLY A 4 -25.44 -6.64 -5.81
CA GLY A 4 -25.89 -5.74 -6.87
C GLY A 4 -24.96 -5.69 -8.09
N SER A 5 -25.54 -5.30 -9.22
CA SER A 5 -24.89 -5.23 -10.53
C SER A 5 -24.11 -3.92 -10.73
N ILE A 6 -23.03 -3.97 -11.52
CA ILE A 6 -22.26 -2.80 -11.93
C ILE A 6 -22.20 -2.72 -13.45
N GLY A 7 -22.22 -1.54 -14.03
CA GLY A 7 -21.98 -1.33 -15.44
C GLY A 7 -21.10 -0.13 -15.71
N PHE A 8 -20.57 -0.06 -16.92
CA PHE A 8 -19.62 0.92 -17.37
C PHE A 8 -20.09 1.53 -18.68
N THR A 9 -20.27 2.84 -18.70
CA THR A 9 -20.62 3.62 -19.89
C THR A 9 -19.38 4.32 -20.41
N LEU A 10 -18.92 3.91 -21.60
CA LEU A 10 -17.77 4.47 -22.29
C LEU A 10 -18.24 5.71 -23.07
N VAL A 11 -18.12 6.90 -22.47
CA VAL A 11 -18.79 8.12 -22.96
C VAL A 11 -18.33 8.57 -24.35
N ASP A 12 -17.08 8.30 -24.69
CA ASP A 12 -16.46 8.62 -25.98
C ASP A 12 -16.75 7.57 -27.07
N ALA A 13 -17.08 6.35 -26.67
CA ALA A 13 -17.44 5.26 -27.57
C ALA A 13 -18.95 5.08 -27.75
N GLY A 14 -19.79 5.68 -26.88
CA GLY A 14 -21.24 5.53 -26.92
C GLY A 14 -21.72 4.10 -26.61
N TYR A 15 -20.95 3.36 -25.80
CA TYR A 15 -21.15 1.95 -25.51
C TYR A 15 -21.29 1.72 -24.01
N SER A 16 -22.14 0.76 -23.60
CA SER A 16 -22.26 0.36 -22.19
C SER A 16 -22.19 -1.15 -22.04
N VAL A 17 -21.51 -1.60 -20.99
CA VAL A 17 -21.42 -3.00 -20.60
C VAL A 17 -21.71 -3.16 -19.11
N SER A 18 -22.55 -4.12 -18.76
CA SER A 18 -23.02 -4.36 -17.40
C SER A 18 -22.74 -5.80 -16.94
N TYR A 19 -22.45 -5.95 -15.65
CA TYR A 19 -22.03 -7.16 -14.96
C TYR A 19 -23.08 -7.49 -13.89
N TYR A 20 -23.73 -8.64 -14.04
CA TYR A 20 -24.80 -9.09 -13.17
C TYR A 20 -24.35 -10.34 -12.39
N PRO A 21 -24.23 -10.26 -11.05
CA PRO A 21 -24.00 -11.44 -10.22
C PRO A 21 -25.17 -12.42 -10.36
N SER A 22 -24.85 -13.70 -10.52
CA SER A 22 -25.80 -14.81 -10.57
C SER A 22 -25.28 -15.99 -9.76
N GLU A 23 -26.12 -17.00 -9.54
CA GLU A 23 -25.69 -18.25 -8.89
C GLU A 23 -24.60 -18.99 -9.67
N GLN A 24 -24.48 -18.76 -10.97
CA GLN A 24 -23.54 -19.44 -11.86
C GLN A 24 -22.26 -18.63 -12.15
N GLY A 25 -22.14 -17.42 -11.60
CA GLY A 25 -21.03 -16.50 -11.88
C GLY A 25 -21.51 -15.11 -12.25
N ILE A 26 -20.79 -14.42 -13.12
CA ILE A 26 -21.13 -13.06 -13.58
C ILE A 26 -21.63 -13.12 -15.02
N GLU A 27 -22.86 -12.66 -15.25
CA GLU A 27 -23.41 -12.47 -16.59
C GLU A 27 -23.03 -11.08 -17.10
N ILE A 28 -22.49 -11.01 -18.32
CA ILE A 28 -22.08 -9.76 -18.96
C ILE A 28 -23.12 -9.43 -20.05
N ARG A 29 -23.65 -8.21 -20.05
CA ARG A 29 -24.65 -7.74 -21.03
C ARG A 29 -24.24 -6.39 -21.61
N GLU A 30 -24.56 -6.20 -22.88
CA GLU A 30 -24.46 -4.90 -23.55
C GLU A 30 -25.70 -4.06 -23.21
N ASP A 31 -25.71 -3.47 -22.02
CA ASP A 31 -26.77 -2.58 -21.55
C ASP A 31 -26.26 -1.58 -20.48
N ASP A 32 -27.11 -0.64 -20.11
CA ASP A 32 -26.91 0.40 -19.10
C ASP A 32 -27.88 0.22 -17.91
N LYS A 33 -28.29 -1.02 -17.64
CA LYS A 33 -29.38 -1.31 -16.69
C LYS A 33 -28.89 -1.78 -15.32
N ALA A 34 -27.57 -1.83 -15.11
CA ALA A 34 -27.01 -2.16 -13.82
C ALA A 34 -27.49 -1.21 -12.70
N ASP A 35 -27.45 -1.71 -11.46
CA ASP A 35 -27.83 -0.95 -10.27
C ASP A 35 -26.93 0.30 -10.13
N THR A 36 -25.62 0.10 -10.33
CA THR A 36 -24.62 1.16 -10.43
C THR A 36 -24.04 1.23 -11.83
N LEU A 37 -23.96 2.43 -12.41
CA LEU A 37 -23.26 2.72 -13.64
C LEU A 37 -22.12 3.71 -13.40
N ILE A 38 -20.94 3.36 -13.88
CA ILE A 38 -19.75 4.20 -13.87
C ILE A 38 -19.54 4.73 -15.28
N ALA A 39 -19.58 6.04 -15.44
CA ALA A 39 -19.26 6.70 -16.71
C ALA A 39 -17.77 7.05 -16.75
N LEU A 40 -17.08 6.69 -17.83
CA LEU A 40 -15.65 6.96 -18.02
C LEU A 40 -15.27 6.91 -19.51
N SER A 41 -14.04 7.28 -19.85
CA SER A 41 -13.51 7.11 -21.22
C SER A 41 -13.22 5.64 -21.55
N ALA A 42 -13.19 5.30 -22.84
CA ALA A 42 -12.76 3.99 -23.31
C ALA A 42 -11.31 3.68 -22.87
N GLU A 43 -10.46 4.69 -22.79
CA GLU A 43 -9.09 4.55 -22.30
C GLU A 43 -9.03 4.08 -20.85
N ASN A 44 -9.77 4.73 -19.94
CA ASN A 44 -9.84 4.34 -18.53
C ASN A 44 -10.42 2.93 -18.39
N TRP A 45 -11.39 2.56 -19.25
CA TRP A 45 -11.98 1.23 -19.26
C TRP A 45 -10.94 0.17 -19.62
N TRP A 46 -10.17 0.42 -20.69
CA TRP A 46 -9.06 -0.45 -21.06
C TRP A 46 -7.97 -0.50 -19.99
N GLY A 47 -7.79 0.58 -19.23
CA GLY A 47 -6.94 0.62 -18.07
C GLY A 47 -7.36 -0.40 -17.00
N ILE A 48 -8.65 -0.46 -16.66
CA ILE A 48 -9.19 -1.44 -15.70
C ILE A 48 -8.97 -2.87 -16.22
N VAL A 49 -9.33 -3.12 -17.48
CA VAL A 49 -9.19 -4.45 -18.12
C VAL A 49 -7.73 -4.92 -18.15
N LYS A 50 -6.77 -4.00 -18.23
CA LYS A 50 -5.33 -4.30 -18.27
C LYS A 50 -4.65 -4.23 -16.90
N ASP A 51 -5.40 -4.09 -15.81
CA ASP A 51 -4.87 -3.92 -14.44
C ASP A 51 -3.88 -2.74 -14.34
N LEU A 52 -4.16 -1.67 -15.09
CA LEU A 52 -3.46 -0.38 -15.04
C LEU A 52 -4.25 0.65 -14.25
N GLU A 53 -5.58 0.54 -14.21
CA GLU A 53 -6.46 1.42 -13.44
C GLU A 53 -7.21 0.65 -12.37
N THR A 54 -7.41 1.30 -11.23
CA THR A 54 -8.20 0.80 -10.11
C THR A 54 -9.37 1.72 -9.83
N ALA A 55 -10.37 1.24 -9.09
CA ALA A 55 -11.50 2.08 -8.72
C ALA A 55 -11.08 3.29 -7.87
N PRO A 56 -10.23 3.15 -6.81
CA PRO A 56 -9.70 4.28 -6.06
C PRO A 56 -9.02 5.31 -6.96
N ALA A 57 -8.11 4.89 -7.84
CA ALA A 57 -7.36 5.82 -8.68
C ALA A 57 -8.26 6.66 -9.60
N LEU A 58 -9.33 6.06 -10.13
CA LEU A 58 -10.26 6.74 -11.01
C LEU A 58 -11.19 7.70 -10.25
N ILE A 59 -11.63 7.30 -9.06
CA ILE A 59 -12.49 8.10 -8.19
C ILE A 59 -11.71 9.31 -7.65
N TYR A 60 -10.54 9.08 -7.06
CA TYR A 60 -9.75 10.15 -6.43
C TYR A 60 -9.11 11.11 -7.40
N GLY A 61 -8.64 10.62 -8.55
CA GLY A 61 -8.10 11.50 -9.58
C GLY A 61 -9.17 12.30 -10.34
N GLY A 62 -10.45 12.21 -9.96
CA GLY A 62 -11.54 12.88 -10.67
C GLY A 62 -11.69 12.43 -12.13
N ARG A 63 -11.35 11.16 -12.43
CA ARG A 63 -11.26 10.63 -13.80
C ARG A 63 -12.51 9.87 -14.25
N LEU A 64 -13.59 10.01 -13.49
CA LEU A 64 -14.93 9.59 -13.91
C LEU A 64 -15.59 10.71 -14.71
N SER A 65 -16.38 10.33 -15.70
CA SER A 65 -17.15 11.25 -16.51
C SER A 65 -18.50 11.58 -15.88
N ASP A 66 -19.13 12.66 -16.34
CA ASP A 66 -20.54 12.91 -16.05
C ASP A 66 -21.41 11.73 -16.53
N GLY A 67 -22.45 11.42 -15.75
CA GLY A 67 -23.41 10.35 -16.08
C GLY A 67 -23.31 9.09 -15.21
N CYS A 68 -22.42 9.06 -14.20
CA CYS A 68 -22.46 8.03 -13.16
C CYS A 68 -23.84 7.99 -12.48
N ARG A 69 -24.35 6.79 -12.20
CA ARG A 69 -25.65 6.55 -11.55
C ARG A 69 -25.51 5.45 -10.50
N GLY A 70 -26.24 5.56 -9.39
CA GLY A 70 -26.19 4.57 -8.31
C GLY A 70 -25.14 4.90 -7.26
N ASP A 71 -24.53 3.89 -6.65
CA ASP A 71 -23.54 4.05 -5.58
C ASP A 71 -22.13 3.83 -6.12
N VAL A 72 -21.34 4.89 -6.27
CA VAL A 72 -19.97 4.79 -6.81
C VAL A 72 -19.05 3.96 -5.90
N VAL A 73 -19.35 3.84 -4.60
CA VAL A 73 -18.60 2.96 -3.68
C VAL A 73 -18.70 1.49 -4.11
N GLN A 74 -19.79 1.12 -4.77
CA GLN A 74 -19.99 -0.19 -5.36
C GLN A 74 -18.88 -0.55 -6.36
N PHE A 75 -18.27 0.44 -7.02
CA PHE A 75 -17.13 0.21 -7.92
C PHE A 75 -15.90 -0.32 -7.18
N MET A 76 -15.58 0.25 -6.01
CA MET A 76 -14.51 -0.26 -5.15
C MET A 76 -14.81 -1.69 -4.66
N HIS A 77 -16.06 -1.97 -4.30
CA HIS A 77 -16.47 -3.33 -3.92
C HIS A 77 -16.39 -4.34 -5.07
N TRP A 78 -16.56 -3.89 -6.32
CA TRP A 78 -16.46 -4.74 -7.51
C TRP A 78 -15.03 -4.97 -7.99
N GLU A 79 -14.06 -4.17 -7.55
CA GLU A 79 -12.68 -4.23 -8.03
C GLU A 79 -12.06 -5.64 -7.97
N PRO A 80 -12.19 -6.43 -6.87
CA PRO A 80 -11.63 -7.78 -6.83
C PRO A 80 -12.24 -8.71 -7.89
N MET A 81 -13.53 -8.56 -8.18
CA MET A 81 -14.21 -9.38 -9.18
C MET A 81 -13.76 -9.01 -10.59
N LEU A 82 -13.62 -7.71 -10.88
CA LEU A 82 -13.13 -7.23 -12.16
C LEU A 82 -11.67 -7.66 -12.37
N ARG A 83 -10.82 -7.47 -11.36
CA ARG A 83 -9.43 -7.90 -11.40
C ARG A 83 -9.34 -9.41 -11.62
N SER A 84 -10.09 -10.21 -10.87
CA SER A 84 -10.14 -11.67 -11.06
C SER A 84 -10.58 -12.06 -12.47
N LEU A 85 -11.65 -11.44 -12.99
CA LEU A 85 -12.19 -11.72 -14.33
C LEU A 85 -11.18 -11.41 -15.45
N TYR A 86 -10.43 -10.32 -15.33
CA TYR A 86 -9.57 -9.83 -16.41
C TYR A 86 -8.11 -10.29 -16.33
N THR A 87 -7.59 -10.56 -15.13
CA THR A 87 -6.22 -11.04 -14.96
C THR A 87 -6.12 -12.54 -14.74
N GLY A 88 -7.25 -13.20 -14.43
CA GLY A 88 -7.29 -14.62 -14.08
C GLY A 88 -6.79 -14.91 -12.67
N LEU A 89 -6.52 -13.89 -11.85
CA LEU A 89 -6.18 -14.07 -10.44
C LEU A 89 -7.35 -14.73 -9.69
N PRO A 90 -7.10 -15.74 -8.85
CA PRO A 90 -8.15 -16.30 -8.00
C PRO A 90 -8.63 -15.25 -6.98
N LEU A 91 -9.90 -15.34 -6.59
CA LEU A 91 -10.42 -14.56 -5.46
C LEU A 91 -9.82 -15.05 -4.15
N TYR A 92 -9.50 -14.11 -3.25
CA TYR A 92 -9.04 -14.46 -1.91
C TYR A 92 -10.15 -15.23 -1.15
N PRO A 93 -9.83 -16.32 -0.42
CA PRO A 93 -10.84 -17.10 0.29
C PRO A 93 -11.62 -16.26 1.31
N ALA A 94 -12.95 -16.33 1.24
CA ALA A 94 -13.84 -15.52 2.08
C ALA A 94 -13.79 -15.90 3.57
N ASP A 95 -13.33 -17.10 3.91
CA ASP A 95 -13.10 -17.55 5.28
C ASP A 95 -11.69 -17.22 5.80
N HIS A 96 -10.87 -16.57 4.96
CA HIS A 96 -9.48 -16.23 5.23
C HIS A 96 -8.58 -17.45 5.57
N ALA A 97 -9.05 -18.68 5.29
CA ALA A 97 -8.40 -19.92 5.67
C ALA A 97 -7.35 -20.37 4.64
N LEU A 98 -6.32 -19.56 4.43
CA LEU A 98 -5.17 -19.96 3.62
C LEU A 98 -4.21 -20.83 4.43
N LEU A 99 -4.05 -22.09 4.01
CA LEU A 99 -2.95 -22.91 4.48
C LEU A 99 -1.66 -22.49 3.75
N LEU A 100 -0.88 -21.64 4.42
CA LEU A 100 0.43 -21.22 3.95
C LEU A 100 1.50 -22.16 4.49
N THR A 101 2.23 -22.84 3.60
CA THR A 101 3.21 -23.85 3.99
C THR A 101 4.63 -23.44 3.65
N ASP A 102 5.60 -23.97 4.40
CA ASP A 102 7.01 -23.92 4.05
C ASP A 102 7.33 -24.85 2.85
N GLN A 103 8.62 -25.00 2.55
CA GLN A 103 9.09 -25.89 1.48
C GLN A 103 8.92 -27.38 1.78
N GLY A 104 8.79 -27.75 3.06
CA GLY A 104 8.52 -29.11 3.51
C GLY A 104 7.04 -29.48 3.52
N GLY A 105 6.15 -28.49 3.34
CA GLY A 105 4.70 -28.66 3.40
C GLY A 105 4.10 -28.44 4.80
N GLU A 106 4.91 -28.01 5.77
CA GLU A 106 4.45 -27.71 7.12
C GLU A 106 3.88 -26.29 7.18
N ALA A 107 2.88 -26.06 8.03
CA ALA A 107 2.26 -24.74 8.18
C ALA A 107 3.26 -23.69 8.66
N LEU A 108 3.27 -22.52 8.01
CA LEU A 108 4.14 -21.41 8.39
C LEU A 108 3.69 -20.79 9.72
N ASN A 109 4.65 -20.49 10.59
CA ASN A 109 4.45 -19.53 11.67
C ASN A 109 4.38 -18.12 11.07
N LEU A 110 3.19 -17.54 10.97
CA LEU A 110 2.98 -16.23 10.33
C LEU A 110 3.58 -15.05 11.11
N LEU A 111 4.01 -15.28 12.36
CA LEU A 111 4.70 -14.31 13.21
C LEU A 111 6.20 -14.60 13.29
N GLN A 112 6.73 -15.40 12.36
CA GLN A 112 8.16 -15.74 12.36
C GLN A 112 9.01 -14.49 12.15
N ARG A 113 9.91 -14.22 13.11
CA ARG A 113 10.97 -13.22 13.03
C ARG A 113 12.26 -13.91 12.61
N PHE A 114 12.84 -13.48 11.51
CA PHE A 114 14.10 -14.00 10.98
C PHE A 114 15.25 -13.04 11.28
N THR A 115 16.48 -13.42 10.99
CA THR A 115 17.70 -12.63 11.13
C THR A 115 18.63 -12.93 9.95
N LEU A 116 19.19 -11.90 9.33
CA LEU A 116 20.01 -12.05 8.11
C LEU A 116 21.24 -12.94 8.32
N GLU A 117 21.80 -12.96 9.53
CA GLU A 117 23.03 -13.69 9.83
C GLU A 117 22.82 -15.19 10.06
N ARG A 118 21.66 -15.58 10.60
CA ARG A 118 21.45 -16.95 11.12
C ARG A 118 20.51 -17.77 10.25
N ASP A 119 19.55 -17.12 9.62
CA ASP A 119 18.47 -17.81 8.93
C ASP A 119 18.81 -18.08 7.46
N ASP A 120 18.25 -19.16 6.93
CA ASP A 120 18.52 -19.57 5.57
C ASP A 120 17.83 -18.64 4.54
N MET A 121 18.60 -18.18 3.56
CA MET A 121 18.11 -17.25 2.53
C MET A 121 17.01 -17.86 1.66
N THR A 122 17.05 -19.16 1.42
CA THR A 122 16.04 -19.86 0.62
C THR A 122 14.73 -19.97 1.39
N GLN A 123 14.80 -20.23 2.70
CA GLN A 123 13.66 -20.21 3.60
C GLN A 123 13.03 -18.82 3.71
N MET A 124 13.85 -17.77 3.93
CA MET A 124 13.35 -16.39 4.01
C MET A 124 12.69 -15.93 2.70
N ARG A 125 13.29 -16.27 1.55
CA ARG A 125 12.69 -15.98 0.23
C ARG A 125 11.37 -16.72 0.04
N HIS A 126 11.31 -18.00 0.42
CA HIS A 126 10.07 -18.78 0.36
C HIS A 126 8.99 -18.17 1.24
N TYR A 127 9.35 -17.77 2.46
CA TYR A 127 8.45 -17.10 3.39
C TYR A 127 7.88 -15.83 2.76
N LEU A 128 8.73 -14.90 2.34
CA LEU A 128 8.33 -13.64 1.71
C LEU A 128 7.40 -13.86 0.51
N ASN A 129 7.73 -14.78 -0.40
CA ASN A 129 6.91 -15.09 -1.57
C ASN A 129 5.56 -15.74 -1.22
N THR A 130 5.48 -16.43 -0.08
CA THR A 130 4.28 -17.16 0.34
C THR A 130 3.33 -16.28 1.15
N THR A 131 3.86 -15.51 2.10
CA THR A 131 3.08 -14.66 3.01
C THR A 131 2.88 -13.24 2.48
N GLY A 132 3.72 -12.80 1.55
CA GLY A 132 3.71 -11.42 1.03
C GLY A 132 4.51 -10.43 1.88
N TYR A 133 5.06 -10.86 3.02
CA TYR A 133 5.88 -10.04 3.91
C TYR A 133 6.93 -10.87 4.67
N LEU A 134 7.95 -10.22 5.21
CA LEU A 134 9.01 -10.83 6.01
C LEU A 134 9.46 -9.85 7.09
N LEU A 135 9.58 -10.31 8.34
CA LEU A 135 10.17 -9.54 9.44
C LEU A 135 11.61 -10.01 9.69
N LEU A 136 12.55 -9.08 9.58
CA LEU A 136 13.97 -9.25 9.89
C LEU A 136 14.28 -8.49 11.17
N GLY A 137 14.71 -9.25 12.17
CA GLY A 137 15.08 -8.76 13.47
C GLY A 137 16.53 -8.29 13.56
N ASP A 138 16.78 -7.35 14.48
CA ASP A 138 18.13 -6.99 14.92
C ASP A 138 19.03 -6.52 13.76
N VAL A 139 18.45 -5.82 12.77
CA VAL A 139 19.17 -5.38 11.56
C VAL A 139 20.04 -4.17 11.86
N PHE A 140 19.47 -3.18 12.56
CA PHE A 140 20.15 -1.95 12.97
C PHE A 140 20.25 -1.88 14.49
N GLY A 141 21.43 -1.49 14.99
CA GLY A 141 21.67 -1.34 16.42
C GLY A 141 21.05 -0.06 16.99
N GLU A 142 20.92 -0.01 18.32
CA GLU A 142 20.33 1.13 19.05
C GLU A 142 20.97 2.48 18.68
N ALA A 143 22.30 2.53 18.52
CA ALA A 143 23.00 3.75 18.14
C ALA A 143 22.62 4.22 16.73
N GLU A 144 22.49 3.30 15.77
CA GLU A 144 22.09 3.62 14.39
C GLU A 144 20.63 4.09 14.36
N VAL A 145 19.74 3.42 15.10
CA VAL A 145 18.35 3.84 15.25
C VAL A 145 18.25 5.24 15.83
N LYS A 146 19.07 5.57 16.84
CA LYS A 146 19.10 6.92 17.40
C LYS A 146 19.51 7.99 16.38
N GLU A 147 20.50 7.73 15.54
CA GLU A 147 20.89 8.66 14.47
C GLU A 147 19.79 8.79 13.41
N MET A 148 19.14 7.69 13.04
CA MET A 148 18.00 7.71 12.11
C MET A 148 16.80 8.49 12.66
N VAL A 149 16.49 8.35 13.96
CA VAL A 149 15.45 9.14 14.64
C VAL A 149 15.81 10.63 14.60
N ALA A 150 17.04 11.00 14.96
CA ALA A 150 17.48 12.39 14.93
C ALA A 150 17.44 13.00 13.52
N ALA A 151 17.79 12.22 12.49
CA ALA A 151 17.68 12.61 11.09
C ALA A 151 16.22 12.84 10.67
N GLY A 152 15.33 11.89 11.00
CA GLY A 152 13.90 12.01 10.74
C GLY A 152 13.28 13.22 11.45
N ASP A 153 13.62 13.44 12.71
CA ASP A 153 13.16 14.61 13.47
C ASP A 153 13.68 15.92 12.85
N THR A 154 14.91 15.96 12.36
CA THR A 154 15.46 17.15 11.69
C THR A 154 14.63 17.51 10.46
N LEU A 155 14.30 16.53 9.62
CA LEU A 155 13.45 16.73 8.45
C LEU A 155 12.02 17.13 8.84
N ARG A 156 11.46 16.45 9.85
CA ARG A 156 10.12 16.74 10.37
C ARG A 156 9.98 18.18 10.87
N HIS A 157 10.98 18.70 11.57
CA HIS A 157 10.97 20.10 12.05
C HIS A 157 11.19 21.12 10.94
N ALA A 158 11.80 20.72 9.83
CA ALA A 158 12.05 21.59 8.68
C ALA A 158 10.89 21.64 7.69
N ALA A 159 10.01 20.62 7.69
CA ALA A 159 8.84 20.53 6.83
C ALA A 159 7.90 21.72 7.03
N THR A 160 7.28 22.16 5.94
CA THR A 160 6.23 23.18 5.96
C THR A 160 5.01 22.67 5.22
N GLU A 161 3.83 23.16 5.60
CA GLU A 161 2.63 23.01 4.76
C GLU A 161 2.95 23.49 3.33
N ASP A 162 2.37 22.84 2.33
CA ASP A 162 2.55 23.11 0.88
C ASP A 162 3.94 22.79 0.28
N ASP A 163 4.88 22.18 1.02
CA ASP A 163 6.24 21.92 0.50
C ASP A 163 6.33 20.81 -0.57
N GLN A 164 5.21 20.13 -0.87
CA GLN A 164 5.10 19.01 -1.81
C GLN A 164 6.05 17.84 -1.51
N SER A 165 6.62 17.82 -0.30
CA SER A 165 7.62 16.87 0.17
C SER A 165 7.28 16.30 1.55
N SER A 166 6.11 16.65 2.09
CA SER A 166 5.63 16.19 3.37
C SER A 166 4.12 16.00 3.35
N TRP A 167 3.65 15.10 4.21
CA TRP A 167 2.22 14.88 4.43
C TRP A 167 1.83 15.45 5.78
N TRP A 168 0.70 16.14 5.79
CA TRP A 168 0.12 16.76 6.97
C TRP A 168 -1.26 16.18 7.27
N GLY A 169 -1.59 16.16 8.56
CA GLY A 169 -2.94 15.95 9.05
C GLY A 169 -3.26 16.92 10.18
N LYS A 170 -4.44 16.80 10.77
CA LYS A 170 -4.82 17.58 11.97
C LYS A 170 -5.26 16.70 13.13
N ASP A 171 -4.87 17.11 14.33
CA ASP A 171 -5.39 16.56 15.58
C ASP A 171 -6.79 17.13 15.90
N ARG A 172 -7.39 16.69 17.01
CA ARG A 172 -8.73 17.13 17.47
C ARG A 172 -8.79 18.63 17.76
N GLU A 173 -7.67 19.24 18.11
CA GLU A 173 -7.52 20.66 18.38
C GLU A 173 -7.32 21.48 17.11
N GLY A 174 -7.17 20.83 15.95
CA GLY A 174 -6.96 21.47 14.65
C GLY A 174 -5.49 21.85 14.39
N ASN A 175 -4.54 21.38 15.18
CA ASN A 175 -3.12 21.62 14.94
C ASN A 175 -2.64 20.77 13.76
N ALA A 176 -1.88 21.39 12.86
CA ALA A 176 -1.25 20.68 11.77
C ALA A 176 -0.08 19.82 12.29
N ILE A 177 -0.08 18.54 11.92
CA ILE A 177 0.93 17.56 12.32
C ILE A 177 1.51 16.89 11.09
N VAL A 178 2.84 16.94 10.97
CA VAL A 178 3.58 16.16 9.96
C VAL A 178 3.45 14.67 10.26
N THR A 179 2.94 13.90 9.31
CA THR A 179 2.78 12.44 9.38
C THR A 179 3.77 11.70 8.47
N ARG A 180 4.31 12.38 7.45
CA ARG A 180 5.33 11.83 6.57
C ARG A 180 6.25 12.93 6.01
N VAL A 181 7.51 12.62 5.81
CA VAL A 181 8.43 13.38 4.95
C VAL A 181 8.93 12.48 3.81
N LEU A 182 9.01 13.03 2.61
CA LEU A 182 9.27 12.34 1.35
C LEU A 182 10.70 12.56 0.85
N ASN A 183 11.34 13.61 1.33
CA ASN A 183 12.70 14.03 0.98
C ASN A 183 13.76 13.52 1.98
N GLY A 184 13.60 12.31 2.49
CA GLY A 184 14.55 11.72 3.43
C GLY A 184 15.99 11.69 2.90
N GLY A 185 16.15 11.57 1.58
CA GLY A 185 17.43 11.60 0.88
C GLY A 185 18.21 12.91 1.06
N ASP A 186 17.57 14.02 1.40
CA ASP A 186 18.26 15.29 1.65
C ASP A 186 19.13 15.23 2.92
N HIS A 187 18.85 14.30 3.84
CA HIS A 187 19.67 14.08 5.02
C HIS A 187 20.78 13.06 4.75
N PRO A 188 22.09 13.41 4.91
CA PRO A 188 23.20 12.54 4.51
C PRO A 188 23.19 11.14 5.13
N TYR A 189 22.72 11.02 6.37
CA TYR A 189 22.62 9.72 7.05
C TYR A 189 21.55 8.81 6.41
N LEU A 190 20.41 9.37 6.00
CA LEU A 190 19.33 8.61 5.40
C LEU A 190 19.62 8.32 3.92
N HIS A 191 20.24 9.26 3.21
CA HIS A 191 20.76 9.07 1.85
C HIS A 191 21.65 7.83 1.74
N ALA A 192 22.57 7.66 2.71
CA ALA A 192 23.52 6.55 2.73
C ALA A 192 22.85 5.17 2.81
N LEU A 193 21.62 5.06 3.32
CA LEU A 193 20.88 3.80 3.43
C LEU A 193 20.66 3.12 2.08
N ALA A 194 20.51 3.89 1.00
CA ALA A 194 20.38 3.33 -0.36
C ALA A 194 21.60 2.47 -0.78
N SER A 195 22.74 2.67 -0.11
CA SER A 195 23.98 1.91 -0.33
C SER A 195 24.38 1.00 0.84
N ASP A 196 23.54 0.84 1.86
CA ASP A 196 23.85 0.02 3.04
C ASP A 196 23.99 -1.46 2.64
N PRO A 197 25.08 -2.15 3.07
CA PRO A 197 25.32 -3.54 2.69
C PRO A 197 24.25 -4.51 3.19
N ARG A 198 23.55 -4.22 4.30
CA ARG A 198 22.44 -5.04 4.80
C ARG A 198 21.23 -4.91 3.89
N ILE A 199 20.92 -3.68 3.44
CA ILE A 199 19.85 -3.42 2.48
C ILE A 199 20.16 -4.10 1.15
N ALA A 200 21.40 -3.99 0.66
CA ALA A 200 21.85 -4.71 -0.53
C ALA A 200 21.74 -6.24 -0.37
N ALA A 201 22.04 -6.79 0.81
CA ALA A 201 21.85 -8.20 1.09
C ALA A 201 20.37 -8.61 1.05
N MET A 202 19.48 -7.79 1.61
CA MET A 202 18.03 -8.01 1.58
C MET A 202 17.45 -7.99 0.16
N GLN A 203 18.03 -7.22 -0.76
CA GLN A 203 17.62 -7.23 -2.17
C GLN A 203 17.71 -8.63 -2.80
N SER A 204 18.61 -9.49 -2.32
CA SER A 204 18.70 -10.88 -2.79
C SER A 204 17.54 -11.79 -2.32
N LEU A 205 16.72 -11.34 -1.37
CA LEU A 205 15.47 -12.00 -0.98
C LEU A 205 14.31 -11.68 -1.93
N MET A 206 14.42 -10.58 -2.67
CA MET A 206 13.36 -10.05 -3.53
C MET A 206 13.31 -10.78 -4.88
N PRO A 207 12.21 -10.67 -5.64
CA PRO A 207 12.17 -11.07 -7.04
C PRO A 207 13.30 -10.44 -7.86
N PRO A 208 13.82 -11.14 -8.89
CA PRO A 208 14.87 -10.59 -9.74
C PRO A 208 14.37 -9.37 -10.53
N GLY A 209 15.27 -8.43 -10.79
CA GLY A 209 14.99 -7.24 -11.61
C GLY A 209 14.49 -6.02 -10.84
N LEU A 210 14.23 -6.15 -9.53
CA LEU A 210 13.87 -5.01 -8.70
C LEU A 210 15.11 -4.21 -8.31
N LYS A 211 15.02 -2.88 -8.39
CA LYS A 211 16.09 -1.94 -8.06
C LYS A 211 15.58 -0.92 -7.05
N GLY A 212 16.45 -0.54 -6.12
CA GLY A 212 16.19 0.61 -5.25
C GLY A 212 16.15 1.90 -6.05
N GLU A 213 15.42 2.87 -5.54
CA GLU A 213 15.32 4.20 -6.16
C GLU A 213 16.61 5.01 -5.99
N ASN A 214 16.77 6.04 -6.83
CA ASN A 214 17.85 6.98 -6.65
C ASN A 214 17.58 7.81 -5.39
N PRO A 215 18.44 7.79 -4.36
CA PRO A 215 18.20 8.52 -3.11
C PRO A 215 18.13 10.05 -3.28
N ASP A 216 18.55 10.59 -4.42
CA ASP A 216 18.38 12.01 -4.75
C ASP A 216 16.96 12.34 -5.24
N ASP A 217 16.16 11.33 -5.61
CA ASP A 217 14.78 11.54 -6.04
C ASP A 217 13.90 11.74 -4.80
N ILE A 218 12.99 12.70 -4.88
CA ILE A 218 11.92 12.85 -3.90
C ILE A 218 11.07 11.56 -3.89
N ASP A 219 10.63 11.11 -2.71
CA ASP A 219 9.96 9.83 -2.43
C ASP A 219 10.88 8.59 -2.31
N ALA A 220 12.14 8.65 -2.71
CA ALA A 220 13.03 7.48 -2.66
C ALA A 220 13.33 7.01 -1.23
N VAL A 221 13.42 7.97 -0.30
CA VAL A 221 13.62 7.72 1.13
C VAL A 221 12.57 8.51 1.88
N THR A 222 11.59 7.84 2.47
CA THR A 222 10.52 8.52 3.21
C THR A 222 10.58 8.17 4.69
N VAL A 223 10.19 9.10 5.55
CA VAL A 223 10.08 8.86 6.99
C VAL A 223 8.63 9.08 7.41
N LEU A 224 8.06 8.07 8.07
CA LEU A 224 6.67 8.04 8.51
C LEU A 224 6.61 8.20 10.03
N PHE A 225 5.62 8.97 10.50
CA PHE A 225 5.39 9.24 11.92
C PHE A 225 3.94 8.91 12.27
N LYS A 226 3.72 7.86 13.08
CA LYS A 226 2.39 7.57 13.60
C LYS A 226 2.05 8.56 14.71
N THR A 227 0.90 9.19 14.58
CA THR A 227 0.34 10.10 15.58
C THR A 227 -1.06 9.59 15.97
N PRO A 228 -1.36 9.42 17.26
CA PRO A 228 -2.68 9.00 17.72
C PRO A 228 -3.70 10.14 17.54
N GLU A 229 -4.98 9.79 17.59
CA GLU A 229 -6.11 10.74 17.69
C GLU A 229 -6.18 11.81 16.57
N MET A 230 -5.58 11.53 15.41
CA MET A 230 -5.70 12.35 14.22
C MET A 230 -7.14 12.29 13.68
N VAL A 231 -7.70 13.44 13.29
CA VAL A 231 -9.07 13.57 12.77
C VAL A 231 -9.11 13.95 11.30
N GLU A 232 -8.06 14.56 10.78
CA GLU A 232 -7.87 14.88 9.36
C GLU A 232 -6.48 14.42 8.89
N GLY A 233 -6.35 14.11 7.60
CA GLY A 233 -5.10 13.66 7.00
C GLY A 233 -4.81 12.17 7.11
N LEU A 234 -3.99 11.64 6.21
CA LEU A 234 -3.49 10.26 6.28
C LEU A 234 -2.34 10.12 7.32
N SER A 235 -2.71 10.00 8.60
CA SER A 235 -1.81 9.42 9.63
C SER A 235 -1.96 7.90 9.71
N ASP A 236 -3.18 7.42 9.43
CA ASP A 236 -3.56 6.03 9.43
C ASP A 236 -3.92 5.61 8.01
N LEU A 237 -3.40 4.48 7.58
CA LEU A 237 -3.75 3.92 6.29
C LEU A 237 -4.72 2.77 6.53
N PRO A 238 -5.97 2.85 6.02
CA PRO A 238 -6.87 1.72 6.04
C PRO A 238 -6.26 0.55 5.25
N TRP A 239 -6.96 -0.59 5.22
CA TRP A 239 -6.54 -1.69 4.35
C TRP A 239 -6.38 -1.21 2.91
N HIS A 240 -5.18 -1.41 2.36
CA HIS A 240 -4.84 -1.00 1.01
C HIS A 240 -3.73 -1.89 0.44
N ARG A 241 -3.47 -1.63 -0.84
CA ARG A 241 -2.28 -2.07 -1.56
C ARG A 241 -1.54 -0.80 -1.97
N ASP A 242 -0.21 -0.81 -1.92
CA ASP A 242 0.60 0.33 -2.36
C ASP A 242 0.41 0.59 -3.86
N CYS A 243 0.23 -0.47 -4.66
CA CYS A 243 -0.16 -0.37 -6.07
C CYS A 243 -1.66 -0.11 -6.28
N GLY A 244 -2.41 0.18 -5.21
CA GLY A 244 -3.86 0.40 -5.23
C GLY A 244 -4.27 1.68 -5.97
N MET A 245 -3.33 2.56 -6.27
CA MET A 245 -3.53 3.76 -7.10
C MET A 245 -3.28 3.52 -8.60
N GLY A 246 -3.09 2.25 -9.02
CA GLY A 246 -2.93 1.88 -10.43
C GLY A 246 -1.52 1.46 -10.81
N GLY A 247 -1.36 1.08 -12.07
CA GLY A 247 -0.09 0.64 -12.66
C GLY A 247 0.31 -0.79 -12.34
N HIS A 248 -0.56 -1.59 -11.70
CA HIS A 248 -0.22 -2.93 -11.22
C HIS A 248 0.44 -3.82 -12.30
N ALA A 249 -0.12 -3.86 -13.51
CA ALA A 249 0.41 -4.69 -14.60
C ALA A 249 1.84 -4.35 -15.07
N VAL A 250 2.36 -3.16 -14.74
CA VAL A 250 3.70 -2.70 -15.15
C VAL A 250 4.64 -2.42 -13.97
N MET A 251 4.09 -2.01 -12.82
CA MET A 251 4.82 -1.65 -11.61
C MET A 251 5.11 -2.87 -10.72
N CYS A 252 4.23 -3.87 -10.70
CA CYS A 252 4.37 -5.00 -9.79
C CYS A 252 5.26 -6.13 -10.36
N PRO A 253 6.05 -6.81 -9.51
CA PRO A 253 6.11 -6.62 -8.06
C PRO A 253 6.92 -5.38 -7.66
N VAL A 254 6.40 -4.61 -6.72
CA VAL A 254 7.18 -3.64 -5.93
C VAL A 254 7.36 -4.24 -4.54
N ILE A 255 8.55 -4.06 -3.95
CA ILE A 255 8.82 -4.42 -2.55
C ILE A 255 9.11 -3.14 -1.77
N ASN A 256 8.44 -3.01 -0.64
CA ASN A 256 8.64 -1.94 0.31
C ASN A 256 9.43 -2.47 1.51
N LEU A 257 10.50 -1.75 1.87
CA LEU A 257 11.38 -2.03 2.99
C LEU A 257 11.16 -0.96 4.05
N SER A 258 10.63 -1.34 5.21
CA SER A 258 10.42 -0.43 6.34
C SER A 258 11.43 -0.70 7.46
N ILE A 259 12.24 0.29 7.81
CA ILE A 259 13.15 0.27 8.97
C ILE A 259 12.41 0.88 10.16
N TYR A 260 12.23 0.13 11.23
CA TYR A 260 11.50 0.61 12.41
C TYR A 260 12.40 1.48 13.29
N LEU A 261 11.94 2.70 13.58
CA LEU A 261 12.66 3.66 14.43
C LEU A 261 12.18 3.67 15.89
N ALA A 262 11.02 3.05 16.13
CA ALA A 262 10.45 2.79 17.44
C ALA A 262 9.74 1.44 17.43
N ASP A 263 9.50 0.87 18.60
CA ASP A 263 8.73 -0.37 18.75
C ASP A 263 7.35 -0.24 18.11
N ALA A 264 6.96 -1.24 17.32
CA ALA A 264 5.66 -1.35 16.68
C ALA A 264 4.83 -2.41 17.39
N THR A 265 3.70 -1.97 17.95
CA THR A 265 2.72 -2.76 18.71
C THR A 265 1.32 -2.21 18.43
N PRO A 266 0.22 -2.85 18.87
CA PRO A 266 -1.11 -2.25 18.76
C PRO A 266 -1.17 -0.86 19.43
N ALA A 267 -0.46 -0.69 20.55
CA ALA A 267 -0.43 0.57 21.28
C ALA A 267 0.33 1.69 20.53
N SER A 268 1.37 1.34 19.77
CA SER A 268 2.22 2.32 19.07
C SER A 268 1.90 2.47 17.58
N GLY A 269 1.03 1.63 17.01
CA GLY A 269 0.60 1.69 15.61
C GLY A 269 1.38 0.75 14.70
N GLU A 270 1.26 -0.55 14.92
CA GLU A 270 1.89 -1.61 14.10
C GLU A 270 1.36 -1.70 12.66
N LEU A 271 2.03 -2.53 11.85
CA LEU A 271 1.49 -2.94 10.55
C LEU A 271 0.69 -4.23 10.71
N ARG A 272 -0.38 -4.32 9.94
CA ARG A 272 -1.18 -5.54 9.79
C ARG A 272 -1.12 -6.01 8.35
N PHE A 273 -1.06 -7.32 8.16
CA PHE A 273 -1.03 -7.93 6.83
C PHE A 273 -2.14 -8.98 6.73
N LEU A 274 -2.69 -9.11 5.52
CA LEU A 274 -3.48 -10.28 5.15
C LEU A 274 -2.57 -11.28 4.42
N PRO A 275 -2.12 -12.36 5.08
CA PRO A 275 -1.03 -13.18 4.55
C PRO A 275 -1.37 -13.86 3.22
N GLY A 276 -0.48 -13.73 2.25
CA GLY A 276 -0.58 -14.35 0.93
C GLY A 276 -1.54 -13.67 -0.04
N SER A 277 -2.17 -12.55 0.36
CA SER A 277 -3.18 -11.82 -0.42
C SER A 277 -2.65 -11.22 -1.73
N HIS A 278 -1.34 -10.98 -1.86
CA HIS A 278 -0.69 -10.54 -3.10
C HIS A 278 -0.80 -11.53 -4.27
N ARG A 279 -1.27 -12.76 -4.00
CA ARG A 279 -1.48 -13.80 -5.02
C ARG A 279 -2.95 -13.92 -5.46
N TYR A 280 -3.80 -13.02 -4.97
CA TYR A 280 -5.25 -13.10 -5.14
C TYR A 280 -5.84 -11.73 -5.45
N ALA A 281 -6.95 -11.72 -6.18
CA ALA A 281 -7.83 -10.57 -6.20
C ALA A 281 -8.58 -10.51 -4.86
N THR A 282 -8.15 -9.58 -4.00
CA THR A 282 -8.54 -9.55 -2.58
C THR A 282 -9.52 -8.41 -2.32
N PRO A 283 -10.71 -8.67 -1.76
CA PRO A 283 -11.61 -7.60 -1.29
C PRO A 283 -11.00 -6.86 -0.10
N ASN A 284 -11.54 -5.66 0.18
CA ASN A 284 -11.16 -4.93 1.39
C ASN A 284 -11.50 -5.79 2.63
N PRO A 285 -10.50 -6.13 3.46
CA PRO A 285 -10.73 -6.87 4.69
C PRO A 285 -11.53 -6.03 5.71
N GLY A 286 -12.19 -6.73 6.62
CA GLY A 286 -12.74 -6.12 7.82
C GLY A 286 -11.66 -5.57 8.75
N GLU A 287 -12.07 -4.74 9.71
CA GLU A 287 -11.14 -4.09 10.65
C GLU A 287 -10.34 -5.12 11.46
N ASP A 288 -10.95 -6.25 11.84
CA ASP A 288 -10.31 -7.29 12.64
C ASP A 288 -9.59 -8.37 11.82
N ASP A 289 -9.58 -8.27 10.49
CA ASP A 289 -8.98 -9.29 9.62
C ASP A 289 -7.44 -9.25 9.60
N GLY A 290 -6.82 -10.33 9.13
CA GLY A 290 -5.37 -10.41 9.01
C GLY A 290 -4.65 -10.49 10.36
N ILE A 291 -3.35 -10.21 10.36
CA ILE A 291 -2.49 -10.40 11.53
C ILE A 291 -1.58 -9.20 11.78
N SER A 292 -1.35 -8.93 13.05
CA SER A 292 -0.43 -7.92 13.56
C SER A 292 1.01 -8.43 13.54
N ILE A 293 1.92 -7.62 13.02
CA ILE A 293 3.36 -7.92 13.02
C ILE A 293 4.06 -6.98 14.00
N PRO A 294 4.27 -7.42 15.25
CA PRO A 294 5.02 -6.64 16.22
C PRO A 294 6.50 -6.58 15.80
N ALA A 295 7.10 -5.40 15.89
CA ALA A 295 8.49 -5.18 15.55
C ALA A 295 9.19 -4.34 16.62
N LYS A 296 10.50 -4.49 16.74
CA LYS A 296 11.34 -3.66 17.60
C LYS A 296 12.02 -2.55 16.83
N ALA A 297 12.39 -1.48 17.51
CA ALA A 297 13.30 -0.49 16.93
C ALA A 297 14.56 -1.17 16.39
N GLY A 298 14.93 -0.88 15.14
CA GLY A 298 16.03 -1.51 14.41
C GLY A 298 15.66 -2.78 13.63
N ASP A 299 14.45 -3.30 13.78
CA ASP A 299 13.91 -4.35 12.91
C ASP A 299 13.58 -3.77 11.52
N VAL A 300 13.45 -4.65 10.53
CA VAL A 300 13.06 -4.32 9.16
C VAL A 300 11.94 -5.23 8.69
N THR A 301 10.92 -4.69 8.03
CA THR A 301 9.99 -5.50 7.23
C THR A 301 10.24 -5.32 5.75
N LEU A 302 10.15 -6.41 5.00
CA LEU A 302 9.95 -6.40 3.55
C LEU A 302 8.50 -6.79 3.27
N HIS A 303 7.80 -6.10 2.39
CA HIS A 303 6.48 -6.52 1.94
C HIS A 303 6.23 -6.19 0.46
N PHE A 304 5.45 -7.02 -0.21
CA PHE A 304 4.98 -6.73 -1.57
C PHE A 304 3.98 -5.58 -1.55
N GLY A 305 4.10 -4.61 -2.44
CA GLY A 305 3.11 -3.52 -2.53
C GLY A 305 1.68 -4.01 -2.86
N ASP A 306 1.55 -5.19 -3.46
CA ASP A 306 0.23 -5.80 -3.74
C ASP A 306 -0.28 -6.68 -2.58
N VAL A 307 0.50 -6.88 -1.49
CA VAL A 307 -0.05 -7.53 -0.30
C VAL A 307 -1.00 -6.56 0.40
N MET A 308 -2.21 -7.03 0.70
CA MET A 308 -3.19 -6.25 1.43
C MET A 308 -2.68 -6.03 2.85
N HIS A 309 -2.50 -4.77 3.22
CA HIS A 309 -1.94 -4.38 4.51
C HIS A 309 -2.59 -3.10 5.04
N GLY A 310 -2.47 -2.88 6.33
CA GLY A 310 -3.04 -1.73 7.03
C GLY A 310 -2.09 -1.17 8.07
N ALA A 311 -2.20 0.12 8.32
CA ALA A 311 -1.47 0.82 9.37
C ALA A 311 -2.49 1.53 10.29
N PRO A 312 -3.18 0.78 11.17
CA PRO A 312 -4.22 1.34 12.03
C PRO A 312 -3.69 2.44 12.95
N ALA A 313 -4.61 3.21 13.52
CA ALA A 313 -4.31 4.19 14.56
C ALA A 313 -3.59 3.53 15.75
N PRO A 314 -2.58 4.18 16.36
CA PRO A 314 -2.08 3.75 17.65
C PRO A 314 -3.21 3.71 18.68
N GLN A 315 -3.33 2.60 19.42
CA GLN A 315 -4.34 2.46 20.48
C GLN A 315 -3.89 3.14 21.80
N GLY A 316 -2.59 3.40 21.94
CA GLY A 316 -2.01 4.04 23.11
C GLY A 316 -2.10 5.57 23.04
N THR A 317 -1.98 6.19 24.20
CA THR A 317 -1.95 7.66 24.35
C THR A 317 -0.59 8.19 24.78
N THR A 318 0.37 7.31 25.05
CA THR A 318 1.73 7.67 25.48
C THR A 318 2.75 7.03 24.53
N GLY A 319 3.63 7.86 23.98
CA GLY A 319 4.66 7.42 23.05
C GLY A 319 5.88 6.76 23.73
N PRO A 320 6.91 6.40 22.94
CA PRO A 320 7.02 6.70 21.50
C PRO A 320 6.03 5.89 20.66
N PHE A 321 5.43 6.54 19.66
CA PHE A 321 4.63 5.89 18.62
C PHE A 321 5.53 5.39 17.50
N ARG A 322 5.04 4.45 16.68
CA ARG A 322 5.81 3.88 15.57
C ARG A 322 6.23 5.00 14.62
N SER A 323 7.52 5.07 14.35
CA SER A 323 8.06 5.76 13.18
C SER A 323 8.90 4.76 12.38
N SER A 324 9.00 5.00 11.08
CA SER A 324 9.74 4.11 10.19
C SER A 324 10.29 4.85 8.98
N ILE A 325 11.46 4.44 8.51
CA ILE A 325 11.98 4.84 7.20
C ILE A 325 11.48 3.82 6.18
N LEU A 326 11.00 4.28 5.03
CA LEU A 326 10.58 3.43 3.94
C LEU A 326 11.47 3.66 2.71
N LEU A 327 11.91 2.55 2.14
CA LEU A 327 12.58 2.45 0.85
C LEU A 327 11.78 1.52 -0.07
N SER A 328 11.78 1.79 -1.36
CA SER A 328 11.05 0.99 -2.35
C SER A 328 11.97 0.38 -3.39
N PHE A 329 11.62 -0.84 -3.83
CA PHE A 329 12.34 -1.61 -4.84
C PHE A 329 11.36 -2.00 -5.94
N LYS A 330 11.57 -1.50 -7.15
CA LYS A 330 10.63 -1.62 -8.27
C LYS A 330 11.34 -2.05 -9.55
N PRO A 331 10.64 -2.64 -10.53
CA PRO A 331 11.20 -2.87 -11.87
C PRO A 331 11.48 -1.52 -12.55
N ASP A 332 12.24 -1.55 -13.65
CA ASP A 332 12.30 -0.39 -14.54
C ASP A 332 10.93 -0.26 -15.24
N PHE A 333 10.12 0.70 -14.82
CA PHE A 333 8.84 1.02 -15.46
C PHE A 333 8.62 2.54 -15.45
N GLU A 334 7.84 3.00 -16.41
CA GLU A 334 7.26 4.35 -16.41
C GLU A 334 5.81 4.22 -15.99
N ASN A 335 5.33 5.10 -15.12
CA ASN A 335 3.92 5.15 -14.77
C ASN A 335 3.09 5.25 -16.06
N HIS A 336 2.03 4.46 -16.18
CA HIS A 336 1.23 4.40 -17.40
C HIS A 336 0.51 5.72 -17.72
N ARG A 337 0.52 6.69 -16.80
CA ARG A 337 0.04 8.06 -16.98
C ARG A 337 1.14 9.11 -17.17
N GLY A 338 2.41 8.72 -17.04
CA GLY A 338 3.54 9.64 -17.10
C GLY A 338 3.80 10.40 -15.79
N ASP A 339 3.01 10.17 -14.74
CA ASP A 339 3.23 10.70 -13.41
C ASP A 339 4.47 10.09 -12.76
N ARG A 340 5.07 10.76 -11.79
CA ARG A 340 6.29 10.29 -11.15
C ARG A 340 5.97 9.29 -10.04
N HIS A 341 4.95 9.57 -9.24
CA HIS A 341 4.57 8.76 -8.09
C HIS A 341 3.08 8.91 -7.72
N TYR A 342 2.52 7.98 -6.93
CA TYR A 342 1.13 8.13 -6.46
C TYR A 342 0.92 9.39 -5.60
N ASN A 343 2.00 9.94 -5.02
CA ASN A 343 1.98 11.19 -4.27
C ASN A 343 1.54 12.37 -5.13
N ASP A 344 1.83 12.35 -6.43
CA ASP A 344 1.41 13.43 -7.33
C ASP A 344 -0.13 13.50 -7.41
N VAL A 345 -0.83 12.37 -7.29
CA VAL A 345 -2.30 12.31 -7.23
C VAL A 345 -2.81 12.71 -5.84
N LEU A 346 -2.11 12.34 -4.78
CA LEU A 346 -2.55 12.57 -3.40
C LEU A 346 -2.26 14.00 -2.89
N LEU A 347 -1.33 14.71 -3.53
CA LEU A 347 -0.91 16.07 -3.18
C LEU A 347 -1.35 17.11 -4.24
N ASP A 348 -2.19 16.72 -5.20
CA ASP A 348 -2.59 17.57 -6.35
C ASP A 348 -3.23 18.90 -5.93
N ASP A 349 -3.89 18.93 -4.76
CA ASP A 349 -4.48 20.15 -4.18
C ASP A 349 -3.42 21.20 -3.75
N GLY A 350 -2.14 20.82 -3.74
CA GLY A 350 -1.02 21.72 -3.49
C GLY A 350 -0.77 22.05 -2.02
N ASP A 351 -1.71 21.69 -1.13
CA ASP A 351 -1.75 22.13 0.27
C ASP A 351 -1.04 21.19 1.27
N GLY A 352 -0.57 20.05 0.79
CA GLY A 352 0.09 19.02 1.61
C GLY A 352 -0.86 18.17 2.48
N PHE A 353 -2.18 18.43 2.45
CA PHE A 353 -3.17 17.67 3.20
C PHE A 353 -3.71 16.50 2.38
N VAL A 354 -3.38 15.28 2.81
CA VAL A 354 -3.88 14.09 2.11
C VAL A 354 -5.22 13.65 2.69
N SER A 355 -6.30 13.83 1.93
CA SER A 355 -7.66 13.47 2.37
C SER A 355 -7.85 11.95 2.51
N ALA A 356 -8.47 11.52 3.62
CA ALA A 356 -8.94 10.14 3.79
C ALA A 356 -10.25 9.88 3.01
N LEU A 357 -10.54 8.61 2.67
CA LEU A 357 -11.80 8.17 2.02
C LEU A 357 -13.05 8.89 2.58
N PRO A 358 -13.96 9.42 1.74
CA PRO A 358 -15.29 9.78 2.20
C PRO A 358 -16.05 8.51 2.59
N GLY A 359 -16.38 8.35 3.88
CA GLY A 359 -17.14 7.20 4.38
C GLY A 359 -16.88 6.75 5.82
N LYS A 360 -16.31 7.58 6.70
CA LYS A 360 -16.45 7.41 8.15
C LYS A 360 -17.64 8.20 8.67
#